data_AF-A0A8B8FA32-F1
#
_entry.id   AF-A0A8B8FA32-F1
#
_cell.length_a   1.000
_cell.length_b   1.000
_cell.length_c   1.000
_cell.angle_alpha   90.00
_cell.angle_beta   90.00
_cell.angle_gamma   90.00
#
_symmetry.space_group_name_H-M   'P 1'
#
loop_
_entity.id
_entity.type
_entity.pdbx_description
1 polymer ?
#
loop_
_entity_poly.entity_id
_entity_poly.type
_entity_poly.pdbx_seq_one_letter_code
_entity_poly.pdbx_strand_id
1 'polypeptide(L)'
;MATATAVADLKKQFNTFLRENKCPTGEIVKKKYYFPVNRLKTIYMSMLSATDVQWSQLQVMLTDHVENLDFCYYSWECFASIALQLDVKTMNVYIFTNLLGLTKIPNEKKEDDKLLFHSLKRPKFKYNSEQIKTWVTTVWEGMKPFMLSNSKIRREMLTLLIEKMLMHLKNPLVTADFLMNSMDTPGPISILGLQGIFILVKDYNLECPNIYGKLYNFFTTDMFNYRYKTRLFYLADIFLRSTHLPELLVAAFIKRMARLSLIAPPTDIKIMVAFIGNLLIRHPPLKVLIQNDSVVGSDPYIFDEKDPLKSNALNSSLWELVSLKQHILPKVSKSVNFIFKKLPQVEWDVSELLNDSYENMIDEEFKTEFQKVSLTYEKPTSYAVPLSNHFDDLWTLD
;
A
#
# COMPACT_ATOMS: atom_id res chain seq x y z
N MET A 1 -12.63 -15.57 31.76
CA MET A 1 -12.22 -16.95 32.14
C MET A 1 -12.34 -17.95 30.99
N ALA A 2 -13.38 -17.90 30.13
CA ALA A 2 -13.53 -18.78 28.96
C ALA A 2 -12.45 -18.65 27.87
N THR A 3 -11.83 -17.47 27.75
CA THR A 3 -10.74 -17.21 26.77
C THR A 3 -9.45 -17.95 27.10
N ALA A 4 -9.10 -18.05 28.39
CA ALA A 4 -7.88 -18.71 28.84
C ALA A 4 -7.94 -20.24 28.66
N THR A 5 -9.14 -20.84 28.80
CA THR A 5 -9.34 -22.29 28.64
C THR A 5 -9.24 -22.72 27.18
N ALA A 6 -9.88 -22.00 26.25
CA ALA A 6 -9.80 -22.32 24.81
C ALA A 6 -8.36 -22.22 24.27
N VAL A 7 -7.60 -21.22 24.71
CA VAL A 7 -6.20 -21.01 24.32
C VAL A 7 -5.28 -22.07 24.94
N ALA A 8 -5.53 -22.48 26.18
CA ALA A 8 -4.80 -23.57 26.82
C ALA A 8 -5.08 -24.94 26.16
N ASP A 9 -6.32 -25.18 25.72
CA ASP A 9 -6.70 -26.38 24.99
C ASP A 9 -6.07 -26.42 23.59
N LEU A 10 -6.04 -25.28 22.88
CA LEU A 10 -5.30 -25.14 21.62
C LEU A 10 -3.80 -25.38 21.81
N LYS A 11 -3.18 -24.84 22.87
CA LYS A 11 -1.78 -25.15 23.23
C LYS A 11 -1.57 -26.63 23.49
N LYS A 12 -2.50 -27.30 24.17
CA LYS A 12 -2.43 -28.73 24.46
C LYS A 12 -2.55 -29.57 23.18
N GLN A 13 -3.47 -29.21 22.29
CA GLN A 13 -3.60 -29.85 20.97
C GLN A 13 -2.35 -29.66 20.12
N PHE A 14 -1.79 -28.45 20.09
CA PHE A 14 -0.57 -28.13 19.36
C PHE A 14 0.66 -28.83 19.95
N ASN A 15 0.79 -28.91 21.27
CA ASN A 15 1.83 -29.68 21.94
C ASN A 15 1.71 -31.19 21.66
N THR A 16 0.49 -31.70 21.51
CA THR A 16 0.25 -33.09 21.11
C THR A 16 0.67 -33.33 19.67
N PHE A 17 0.39 -32.38 18.77
CA PHE A 17 0.89 -32.36 17.39
C PHE A 17 2.43 -32.37 17.32
N LEU A 18 3.11 -31.53 18.11
CA LEU A 18 4.58 -31.53 18.19
C LEU A 18 5.14 -32.85 18.76
N ARG A 19 4.43 -33.50 19.69
CA ARG A 19 4.84 -34.79 20.26
C ARG A 19 4.76 -35.95 19.25
N GLU A 20 3.90 -35.87 18.24
CA GLU A 20 3.84 -36.87 17.16
C GLU A 20 5.11 -36.92 16.30
N ASN A 21 5.90 -35.85 16.33
CA ASN A 21 7.23 -35.86 15.74
C ASN A 21 8.13 -36.94 16.39
N LYS A 22 8.02 -37.08 17.72
CA LYS A 22 8.80 -38.04 18.52
C LYS A 22 8.25 -39.47 18.43
N CYS A 23 6.92 -39.62 18.38
CA CYS A 23 6.25 -40.94 18.26
C CYS A 23 5.10 -40.87 17.23
N PRO A 24 5.32 -41.25 15.97
CA PRO A 24 4.24 -41.27 14.97
C PRO A 24 3.26 -42.41 15.29
N THR A 25 1.95 -42.14 15.22
CA THR A 25 0.92 -43.17 15.34
C THR A 25 0.56 -43.69 13.95
N GLY A 26 0.86 -44.96 13.66
CA GLY A 26 0.42 -45.67 12.43
C GLY A 26 1.53 -46.33 11.60
N GLU A 27 1.16 -47.38 10.84
CA GLU A 27 2.06 -48.19 9.98
C GLU A 27 2.54 -47.46 8.70
N ILE A 28 2.00 -46.28 8.40
CA ILE A 28 2.21 -45.50 7.15
C ILE A 28 3.63 -44.87 7.07
N VAL A 29 4.39 -44.92 8.18
CA VAL A 29 5.67 -44.22 8.41
C VAL A 29 6.83 -44.70 7.53
N LYS A 30 6.71 -45.84 6.84
CA LYS A 30 7.85 -46.47 6.15
C LYS A 30 8.05 -46.08 4.67
N LYS A 31 7.09 -45.42 4.00
CA LYS A 31 7.17 -45.15 2.54
C LYS A 31 7.13 -43.69 2.10
N LYS A 32 6.61 -42.75 2.91
CA LYS A 32 6.50 -41.31 2.57
C LYS A 32 6.93 -40.43 3.74
N TYR A 33 7.28 -39.17 3.47
CA TYR A 33 7.54 -38.18 4.52
C TYR A 33 6.26 -38.01 5.33
N TYR A 34 6.35 -38.15 6.65
CA TYR A 34 5.18 -38.09 7.54
C TYR A 34 5.03 -36.69 8.10
N PHE A 35 3.90 -36.05 7.77
CA PHE A 35 3.44 -34.81 8.40
C PHE A 35 1.94 -34.98 8.75
N PRO A 36 1.49 -34.66 9.98
CA PRO A 36 0.10 -34.88 10.39
C PRO A 36 -0.84 -33.77 9.88
N VAL A 37 -1.10 -33.73 8.57
CA VAL A 37 -1.93 -32.70 7.89
C VAL A 37 -3.33 -32.62 8.50
N ASN A 38 -3.98 -33.77 8.77
CA ASN A 38 -5.34 -33.79 9.33
C ASN A 38 -5.45 -33.15 10.71
N ARG A 39 -4.43 -33.33 11.57
CA ARG A 39 -4.41 -32.71 12.90
C ARG A 39 -4.12 -31.21 12.81
N LEU A 40 -3.21 -30.81 11.92
CA LEU A 40 -2.96 -29.40 11.64
C LEU A 40 -4.26 -28.72 11.14
N LYS A 41 -4.99 -29.37 10.23
CA LYS A 41 -6.29 -28.90 9.75
C LYS A 41 -7.30 -28.74 10.89
N THR A 42 -7.42 -29.73 11.79
CA THR A 42 -8.34 -29.60 12.94
C THR A 42 -7.97 -28.46 13.88
N ILE A 43 -6.66 -28.20 14.07
CA ILE A 43 -6.17 -27.09 14.89
C ILE A 43 -6.51 -25.75 14.23
N TYR A 44 -6.33 -25.62 12.90
CA TYR A 44 -6.73 -24.40 12.21
C TYR A 44 -8.25 -24.19 12.25
N MET A 45 -9.04 -25.25 12.05
CA MET A 45 -10.51 -25.14 12.14
C MET A 45 -10.96 -24.72 13.54
N SER A 46 -10.36 -25.26 14.60
CA SER A 46 -10.69 -24.86 15.98
C SER A 46 -10.25 -23.43 16.29
N MET A 47 -9.12 -22.96 15.72
CA MET A 47 -8.71 -21.56 15.78
C MET A 47 -9.69 -20.62 15.07
N LEU A 48 -10.27 -21.05 13.93
CA LEU A 48 -11.21 -20.24 13.15
C LEU A 48 -12.62 -20.19 13.76
N SER A 49 -13.05 -21.24 14.46
CA SER A 49 -14.34 -21.30 15.15
C SER A 49 -14.35 -20.61 16.51
N ALA A 50 -13.19 -20.25 17.05
CA ALA A 50 -13.09 -19.61 18.35
C ALA A 50 -13.49 -18.13 18.28
N THR A 51 -14.68 -17.80 18.77
CA THR A 51 -15.25 -16.43 18.74
C THR A 51 -14.49 -15.43 19.62
N ASP A 52 -13.85 -15.92 20.69
CA ASP A 52 -13.33 -15.06 21.78
C ASP A 52 -11.80 -15.04 21.89
N VAL A 53 -11.07 -15.63 20.94
CA VAL A 53 -9.60 -15.69 21.00
C VAL A 53 -8.97 -14.51 20.27
N GLN A 54 -8.16 -13.73 20.99
CA GLN A 54 -7.37 -12.66 20.38
C GLN A 54 -6.25 -13.25 19.51
N TRP A 55 -6.16 -12.77 18.28
CA TRP A 55 -5.14 -13.14 17.30
C TRP A 55 -3.70 -13.07 17.85
N SER A 56 -3.41 -12.07 18.68
CA SER A 56 -2.09 -11.86 19.30
C SER A 56 -1.58 -13.08 20.06
N GLN A 57 -2.45 -13.80 20.75
CA GLN A 57 -2.08 -14.97 21.55
C GLN A 57 -1.79 -16.20 20.68
N LEU A 58 -2.49 -16.33 19.56
CA LEU A 58 -2.26 -17.40 18.57
C LEU A 58 -1.01 -17.11 17.73
N GLN A 59 -0.78 -15.85 17.38
CA GLN A 59 0.40 -15.40 16.65
C GLN A 59 1.68 -15.79 17.38
N VAL A 60 1.79 -15.49 18.69
CA VAL A 60 2.97 -15.84 19.50
C VAL A 60 3.23 -17.35 19.54
N MET A 61 2.20 -18.20 19.45
CA MET A 61 2.41 -19.64 19.39
C MET A 61 2.94 -20.11 18.04
N LEU A 62 2.54 -19.45 16.97
CA LEU A 62 2.86 -19.87 15.61
C LEU A 62 4.18 -19.24 15.12
N THR A 63 4.60 -18.09 15.64
CA THR A 63 5.81 -17.36 15.19
C THR A 63 7.06 -18.23 15.21
N ASP A 64 7.26 -19.01 16.26
CA ASP A 64 8.45 -19.87 16.42
C ASP A 64 8.47 -21.04 15.41
N HIS A 65 7.30 -21.40 14.87
CA HIS A 65 7.13 -22.55 13.99
C HIS A 65 7.01 -22.16 12.50
N VAL A 66 6.63 -20.92 12.21
CA VAL A 66 6.50 -20.35 10.85
C VAL A 66 7.85 -20.17 10.15
N GLU A 67 8.98 -20.31 10.86
CA GLU A 67 10.30 -20.38 10.22
C GLU A 67 10.58 -21.69 9.49
N ASN A 68 9.83 -22.76 9.79
CA ASN A 68 10.12 -24.08 9.24
C ASN A 68 9.41 -24.32 7.91
N LEU A 69 10.14 -24.87 6.94
CA LEU A 69 9.62 -25.07 5.59
C LEU A 69 8.47 -26.06 5.51
N ASP A 70 8.59 -27.20 6.20
CA ASP A 70 7.60 -28.26 6.13
C ASP A 70 6.28 -27.82 6.74
N PHE A 71 6.35 -27.09 7.85
CA PHE A 71 5.20 -26.41 8.43
C PHE A 71 4.53 -25.51 7.40
N CYS A 72 5.27 -24.56 6.82
CA CYS A 72 4.72 -23.62 5.84
C CYS A 72 4.10 -24.35 4.63
N TYR A 73 4.77 -25.38 4.10
CA TYR A 73 4.28 -26.15 2.96
C TYR A 73 2.94 -26.82 3.23
N TYR A 74 2.84 -27.60 4.31
CA TYR A 74 1.61 -28.32 4.66
C TYR A 74 0.52 -27.41 5.26
N SER A 75 0.89 -26.23 5.78
CA SER A 75 -0.07 -25.19 6.13
C SER A 75 -0.85 -24.73 4.90
N TRP A 76 -0.19 -24.54 3.75
CA TRP A 76 -0.89 -24.16 2.50
C TRP A 76 -1.82 -25.25 1.98
N GLU A 77 -1.49 -26.53 2.16
CA GLU A 77 -2.40 -27.65 1.88
C GLU A 77 -3.66 -27.59 2.76
N CYS A 78 -3.47 -27.30 4.06
CA CYS A 78 -4.57 -27.11 4.99
C CYS A 78 -5.41 -25.89 4.61
N PHE A 79 -4.78 -24.77 4.27
CA PHE A 79 -5.49 -23.55 3.87
C PHE A 79 -6.33 -23.75 2.62
N ALA A 80 -5.83 -24.46 1.61
CA ALA A 80 -6.61 -24.81 0.43
C ALA A 80 -7.86 -25.62 0.79
N SER A 81 -7.69 -26.62 1.66
CA SER A 81 -8.80 -27.45 2.13
C SER A 81 -9.82 -26.68 2.97
N ILE A 82 -9.34 -25.71 3.77
CA ILE A 82 -10.20 -24.85 4.61
C ILE A 82 -10.92 -23.83 3.74
N ALA A 83 -10.24 -23.23 2.76
CA ALA A 83 -10.81 -22.22 1.86
C ALA A 83 -12.05 -22.72 1.11
N LEU A 84 -12.07 -24.01 0.73
CA LEU A 84 -13.23 -24.66 0.09
C LEU A 84 -14.41 -24.90 1.05
N GLN A 85 -14.17 -24.89 2.37
CA GLN A 85 -15.14 -25.19 3.43
C GLN A 85 -15.46 -23.95 4.28
N LEU A 86 -15.01 -22.76 3.87
CA LEU A 86 -15.24 -21.52 4.62
C LEU A 86 -16.72 -21.14 4.54
N ASP A 87 -17.36 -21.03 5.71
CA ASP A 87 -18.70 -20.48 5.87
C ASP A 87 -18.65 -19.24 6.78
N VAL A 88 -19.17 -18.10 6.28
CA VAL A 88 -19.17 -16.80 6.99
C VAL A 88 -19.84 -16.89 8.37
N LYS A 89 -20.82 -17.79 8.51
CA LYS A 89 -21.65 -17.92 9.72
C LYS A 89 -20.93 -18.62 10.87
N THR A 90 -19.91 -19.43 10.58
CA THR A 90 -19.27 -20.33 11.55
C THR A 90 -17.80 -20.04 11.75
N MET A 91 -17.14 -19.35 10.82
CA MET A 91 -15.69 -19.15 10.83
C MET A 91 -15.29 -17.69 10.76
N ASN A 92 -14.29 -17.33 11.57
CA ASN A 92 -13.71 -16.00 11.59
C ASN A 92 -12.74 -15.80 10.42
N VAL A 93 -13.26 -15.30 9.29
CA VAL A 93 -12.50 -15.04 8.06
C VAL A 93 -11.34 -14.06 8.28
N TYR A 94 -11.45 -13.15 9.26
CA TYR A 94 -10.35 -12.22 9.60
C TYR A 94 -9.15 -12.92 10.26
N ILE A 95 -9.40 -13.93 11.10
CA ILE A 95 -8.32 -14.77 11.64
C ILE A 95 -7.66 -15.56 10.50
N PHE A 96 -8.45 -16.04 9.54
CA PHE A 96 -7.93 -16.73 8.36
C PHE A 96 -7.03 -15.82 7.50
N THR A 97 -7.43 -14.57 7.23
CA THR A 97 -6.57 -13.62 6.50
C THR A 97 -5.26 -13.36 7.22
N ASN A 98 -5.28 -13.25 8.54
CA ASN A 98 -4.07 -13.02 9.31
C ASN A 98 -3.16 -14.27 9.36
N LEU A 99 -3.74 -15.48 9.40
CA LEU A 99 -3.00 -16.74 9.25
C LEU A 99 -2.25 -16.80 7.92
N LEU A 100 -2.93 -16.49 6.82
CA LEU A 100 -2.30 -16.40 5.50
C LEU A 100 -1.16 -15.36 5.50
N GLY A 101 -1.37 -14.23 6.17
CA GLY A 101 -0.38 -13.18 6.32
C GLY A 101 0.85 -13.57 7.14
N LEU A 102 0.71 -14.41 8.17
CA LEU A 102 1.86 -14.88 8.95
C LEU A 102 2.68 -15.92 8.20
N THR A 103 2.02 -16.88 7.56
CA THR A 103 2.73 -17.98 6.89
C THR A 103 3.53 -17.48 5.70
N LYS A 104 4.82 -17.83 5.64
CA LYS A 104 5.64 -17.59 4.45
C LYS A 104 5.19 -18.56 3.36
N ILE A 105 5.20 -18.09 2.10
CA ILE A 105 5.17 -19.02 0.97
C ILE A 105 6.62 -19.46 0.76
N PRO A 106 6.97 -20.74 0.97
CA PRO A 106 8.34 -21.19 0.81
C PRO A 106 8.72 -21.12 -0.68
N ASN A 107 9.82 -20.44 -0.98
CA ASN A 107 10.36 -20.26 -2.34
C ASN A 107 11.57 -21.15 -2.52
N GLU A 108 11.35 -22.29 -3.18
CA GLU A 108 12.35 -23.36 -3.34
C GLU A 108 12.97 -23.81 -2.01
N LYS A 109 13.85 -24.81 -2.05
CA LYS A 109 14.58 -25.26 -0.87
C LYS A 109 15.96 -24.61 -0.87
N LYS A 110 16.30 -23.89 0.19
CA LYS A 110 17.69 -23.54 0.49
C LYS A 110 18.29 -24.63 1.36
N GLU A 111 19.59 -24.86 1.25
CA GLU A 111 20.27 -25.93 2.01
C GLU A 111 20.19 -25.75 3.54
N ASP A 112 19.98 -24.50 3.99
CA ASP A 112 19.93 -24.10 5.40
C ASP A 112 18.53 -24.17 6.05
N ASP A 113 17.53 -24.66 5.32
CA ASP A 113 16.15 -24.55 5.77
C ASP A 113 15.81 -25.55 6.88
N LYS A 114 15.34 -25.03 8.02
CA LYS A 114 14.91 -25.83 9.18
C LYS A 114 13.61 -26.58 8.86
N LEU A 115 13.58 -27.88 9.19
CA LEU A 115 12.42 -28.76 9.06
C LEU A 115 11.95 -29.15 10.46
N LEU A 116 10.65 -28.99 10.76
CA LEU A 116 10.08 -29.42 12.04
C LEU A 116 10.12 -30.94 12.19
N PHE A 117 9.73 -31.69 11.16
CA PHE A 117 9.61 -33.15 11.18
C PHE A 117 10.79 -33.83 10.48
N HIS A 118 12.02 -33.46 10.85
CA HIS A 118 13.21 -34.18 10.39
C HIS A 118 13.42 -35.48 11.17
N SER A 119 13.46 -36.63 10.48
CA SER A 119 13.86 -37.90 11.07
C SER A 119 14.83 -38.63 10.15
N LEU A 120 16.01 -39.00 10.67
CA LEU A 120 17.06 -39.74 9.95
C LEU A 120 16.58 -41.09 9.37
N LYS A 121 15.46 -41.63 9.86
CA LYS A 121 14.87 -42.91 9.43
C LYS A 121 13.80 -42.77 8.34
N ARG A 122 13.50 -41.56 7.87
CA ARG A 122 12.39 -41.28 6.95
C ARG A 122 12.89 -40.68 5.63
N PRO A 123 12.15 -40.87 4.53
CA PRO A 123 12.50 -40.25 3.25
C PRO A 123 12.51 -38.72 3.38
N LYS A 124 13.47 -38.06 2.70
CA LYS A 124 13.63 -36.60 2.71
C LYS A 124 12.35 -35.92 2.20
N PHE A 125 11.99 -34.79 2.80
CA PHE A 125 10.89 -33.92 2.34
C PHE A 125 11.03 -33.67 0.82
N LYS A 126 9.93 -33.70 0.06
CA LYS A 126 9.93 -33.34 -1.36
C LYS A 126 9.08 -32.09 -1.51
N TYR A 127 9.69 -31.01 -1.98
CA TYR A 127 9.02 -29.75 -2.24
C TYR A 127 8.47 -29.79 -3.67
N ASN A 128 7.18 -29.59 -3.84
CA ASN A 128 6.57 -29.48 -5.16
C ASN A 128 6.03 -28.05 -5.37
N SER A 129 6.71 -27.30 -6.24
CA SER A 129 6.35 -25.92 -6.59
C SER A 129 4.97 -25.82 -7.24
N GLU A 130 4.61 -26.78 -8.12
CA GLU A 130 3.33 -26.77 -8.82
C GLU A 130 2.16 -26.98 -7.87
N GLN A 131 2.32 -27.84 -6.86
CA GLN A 131 1.28 -28.08 -5.86
C GLN A 131 1.01 -26.84 -5.01
N ILE A 132 2.05 -26.13 -4.56
CA ILE A 132 1.87 -24.86 -3.86
C ILE A 132 1.11 -23.87 -4.74
N LYS A 133 1.47 -23.75 -6.03
CA LYS A 133 0.74 -22.88 -6.95
C LYS A 133 -0.73 -23.26 -7.07
N THR A 134 -1.04 -24.56 -7.08
CA THR A 134 -2.43 -25.04 -7.05
C THR A 134 -3.15 -24.59 -5.77
N TRP A 135 -2.53 -24.78 -4.61
CA TRP A 135 -3.13 -24.44 -3.32
C TRP A 135 -3.33 -22.94 -3.15
N VAL A 136 -2.33 -22.13 -3.46
CA VAL A 136 -2.42 -20.67 -3.43
C VAL A 136 -3.54 -20.17 -4.35
N THR A 137 -3.67 -20.74 -5.55
CA THR A 137 -4.77 -20.41 -6.47
C THR A 137 -6.13 -20.78 -5.89
N THR A 138 -6.28 -21.97 -5.31
CA THR A 138 -7.54 -22.39 -4.67
C THR A 138 -7.91 -21.54 -3.45
N VAL A 139 -6.93 -21.13 -2.64
CA VAL A 139 -7.14 -20.24 -1.49
C VAL A 139 -7.59 -18.86 -1.98
N TRP A 140 -6.94 -18.33 -3.02
CA TRP A 140 -7.32 -17.05 -3.61
C TRP A 140 -8.76 -17.09 -4.12
N GLU A 141 -9.13 -18.11 -4.88
CA GLU A 141 -10.48 -18.29 -5.41
C GLU A 141 -11.53 -18.46 -4.31
N GLY A 142 -11.25 -19.29 -3.31
CA GLY A 142 -12.15 -19.48 -2.15
C GLY A 142 -12.37 -18.19 -1.37
N MET A 143 -11.38 -17.28 -1.34
CA MET A 143 -11.50 -16.01 -0.62
C MET A 143 -12.22 -14.90 -1.42
N LYS A 144 -12.38 -15.03 -2.75
CA LYS A 144 -13.01 -13.99 -3.61
C LYS A 144 -14.38 -13.52 -3.11
N PRO A 145 -15.34 -14.39 -2.73
CA PRO A 145 -16.66 -13.96 -2.28
C PRO A 145 -16.60 -13.08 -1.02
N PHE A 146 -15.69 -13.41 -0.10
CA PHE A 146 -15.51 -12.69 1.16
C PHE A 146 -14.86 -11.32 0.95
N MET A 147 -13.92 -11.24 0.01
CA MET A 147 -13.31 -9.97 -0.39
C MET A 147 -14.36 -9.02 -1.00
N LEU A 148 -15.30 -9.52 -1.80
CA LEU A 148 -16.40 -8.71 -2.34
C LEU A 148 -17.34 -8.21 -1.24
N SER A 149 -17.53 -8.99 -0.18
CA SER A 149 -18.47 -8.65 0.91
C SER A 149 -17.91 -7.70 1.96
N ASN A 150 -16.60 -7.71 2.22
CA ASN A 150 -15.99 -6.95 3.33
C ASN A 150 -14.76 -6.15 2.89
N SER A 151 -14.80 -4.82 3.05
CA SER A 151 -13.74 -3.90 2.65
C SER A 151 -12.42 -4.08 3.40
N LYS A 152 -12.47 -4.45 4.70
CA LYS A 152 -11.25 -4.69 5.49
C LYS A 152 -10.52 -5.94 5.01
N ILE A 153 -11.26 -7.04 4.82
CA ILE A 153 -10.73 -8.31 4.31
C ILE A 153 -10.16 -8.12 2.90
N ARG A 154 -10.86 -7.38 2.04
CA ARG A 154 -10.38 -7.03 0.70
C ARG A 154 -9.03 -6.33 0.73
N ARG A 155 -8.88 -5.32 1.59
CA ARG A 155 -7.63 -4.55 1.72
C ARG A 155 -6.46 -5.41 2.17
N GLU A 156 -6.65 -6.22 3.22
CA GLU A 156 -5.59 -7.11 3.71
C GLU A 156 -5.22 -8.16 2.66
N MET A 157 -6.22 -8.81 2.04
CA MET A 157 -5.97 -9.80 0.99
C MET A 157 -5.29 -9.22 -0.24
N LEU A 158 -5.62 -7.98 -0.66
CA LEU A 158 -4.92 -7.30 -1.74
C LEU A 158 -3.46 -7.03 -1.37
N THR A 159 -3.20 -6.61 -0.13
CA THR A 159 -1.82 -6.42 0.35
C THR A 159 -1.05 -7.74 0.31
N LEU A 160 -1.66 -8.84 0.78
CA LEU A 160 -1.09 -10.19 0.71
C LEU A 160 -0.88 -10.68 -0.72
N LEU A 161 -1.81 -10.37 -1.61
CA LEU A 161 -1.68 -10.71 -3.03
C LEU A 161 -0.42 -10.09 -3.61
N ILE A 162 -0.27 -8.78 -3.45
CA ILE A 162 0.82 -7.96 -4.01
C ILE A 162 2.17 -8.36 -3.41
N GLU A 163 2.24 -8.53 -2.08
CA GLU A 163 3.51 -8.75 -1.39
C GLU A 163 3.95 -10.23 -1.42
N LYS A 164 3.01 -11.18 -1.53
CA LYS A 164 3.31 -12.62 -1.37
C LYS A 164 2.73 -13.52 -2.44
N MET A 165 1.44 -13.43 -2.75
CA MET A 165 0.77 -14.49 -3.53
C MET A 165 0.99 -14.38 -5.04
N LEU A 166 1.19 -13.19 -5.59
CA LEU A 166 1.18 -12.95 -7.04
C LEU A 166 2.17 -13.85 -7.81
N MET A 167 3.39 -14.03 -7.28
CA MET A 167 4.45 -14.85 -7.90
C MET A 167 4.19 -16.37 -7.80
N HIS A 168 3.22 -16.79 -7.00
CA HIS A 168 2.88 -18.19 -6.74
C HIS A 168 1.49 -18.58 -7.25
N LEU A 169 0.83 -17.71 -8.02
CA LEU A 169 -0.39 -18.10 -8.74
C LEU A 169 -0.01 -18.91 -9.99
N LYS A 170 -0.87 -19.88 -10.36
CA LYS A 170 -0.69 -20.61 -11.63
C LYS A 170 -0.71 -19.66 -12.81
N ASN A 171 -1.74 -18.83 -12.87
CA ASN A 171 -1.95 -17.81 -13.89
C ASN A 171 -2.27 -16.46 -13.20
N PRO A 172 -1.27 -15.60 -12.99
CA PRO A 172 -1.45 -14.30 -12.33
C PRO A 172 -2.43 -13.37 -13.06
N LEU A 173 -2.54 -13.49 -14.39
CA LEU A 173 -3.46 -12.71 -15.23
C LEU A 173 -4.95 -12.88 -14.85
N VAL A 174 -5.34 -14.02 -14.26
CA VAL A 174 -6.73 -14.25 -13.80
C VAL A 174 -7.14 -13.26 -12.69
N THR A 175 -6.17 -12.64 -12.03
CA THR A 175 -6.43 -11.62 -11.00
C THR A 175 -6.68 -10.23 -11.57
N ALA A 176 -6.42 -10.01 -12.86
CA ALA A 176 -6.55 -8.69 -13.50
C ALA A 176 -7.95 -8.11 -13.35
N ASP A 177 -9.00 -8.87 -13.65
CA ASP A 177 -10.40 -8.41 -13.52
C ASP A 177 -10.74 -7.99 -12.08
N PHE A 178 -10.27 -8.76 -11.11
CA PHE A 178 -10.49 -8.44 -9.70
C PHE A 178 -9.72 -7.18 -9.26
N LEU A 179 -8.48 -7.02 -9.74
CA LEU A 179 -7.66 -5.85 -9.47
C LEU A 179 -8.23 -4.59 -10.14
N MET A 180 -8.75 -4.70 -11.36
CA MET A 180 -9.45 -3.62 -12.07
C MET A 180 -10.72 -3.20 -11.32
N ASN A 181 -11.55 -4.16 -10.90
CA ASN A 181 -12.72 -3.88 -10.07
C ASN A 181 -12.33 -3.22 -8.74
N SER A 182 -11.19 -3.60 -8.16
CA SER A 182 -10.66 -2.99 -6.93
C SER A 182 -10.15 -1.56 -7.18
N MET A 183 -9.58 -1.28 -8.35
CA MET A 183 -9.18 0.06 -8.76
C MET A 183 -10.36 1.01 -8.92
N ASP A 184 -11.50 0.51 -9.40
CA ASP A 184 -12.68 1.35 -9.62
C ASP A 184 -13.41 1.68 -8.30
N THR A 185 -13.07 1.01 -7.18
CA THR A 185 -13.60 1.35 -5.85
C THR A 185 -12.81 2.48 -5.18
N PRO A 186 -13.43 3.61 -4.81
CA PRO A 186 -12.71 4.73 -4.20
C PRO A 186 -12.08 4.36 -2.84
N GLY A 187 -10.97 5.02 -2.50
CA GLY A 187 -10.29 4.87 -1.22
C GLY A 187 -8.96 4.11 -1.30
N PRO A 188 -8.44 3.59 -0.17
CA PRO A 188 -7.13 2.95 -0.13
C PRO A 188 -7.06 1.63 -0.92
N ILE A 189 -8.22 1.01 -1.21
CA ILE A 189 -8.32 -0.25 -1.96
C ILE A 189 -7.91 -0.04 -3.42
N SER A 190 -8.26 1.11 -4.01
CA SER A 190 -7.90 1.37 -5.40
C SER A 190 -6.40 1.56 -5.60
N ILE A 191 -5.70 2.14 -4.63
CA ILE A 191 -4.23 2.28 -4.68
C ILE A 191 -3.57 0.89 -4.66
N LEU A 192 -4.08 -0.03 -3.84
CA LEU A 192 -3.60 -1.42 -3.84
C LEU A 192 -3.92 -2.11 -5.17
N GLY A 193 -5.12 -1.91 -5.71
CA GLY A 193 -5.49 -2.40 -7.05
C GLY A 193 -4.52 -1.92 -8.12
N LEU A 194 -4.18 -0.62 -8.12
CA LEU A 194 -3.23 0.01 -9.04
C LEU A 194 -1.84 -0.62 -8.91
N GLN A 195 -1.38 -0.86 -7.69
CA GLN A 195 -0.10 -1.55 -7.46
C GLN A 195 -0.10 -2.97 -8.03
N GLY A 196 -1.20 -3.72 -7.85
CA GLY A 196 -1.35 -5.06 -8.44
C GLY A 196 -1.33 -5.04 -9.96
N ILE A 197 -2.09 -4.11 -10.58
CA ILE A 197 -2.08 -3.94 -12.04
C ILE A 197 -0.70 -3.53 -12.54
N PHE A 198 0.01 -2.64 -11.84
CA PHE A 198 1.37 -2.25 -12.20
C PHE A 198 2.30 -3.48 -12.30
N ILE A 199 2.23 -4.41 -11.34
CA ILE A 199 3.04 -5.63 -11.40
C ILE A 199 2.62 -6.51 -12.58
N LEU A 200 1.32 -6.63 -12.87
CA LEU A 200 0.84 -7.38 -14.04
C LEU A 200 1.27 -6.76 -15.37
N VAL A 201 1.27 -5.43 -15.47
CA VAL A 201 1.75 -4.69 -16.64
C VAL A 201 3.26 -4.91 -16.81
N LYS A 202 4.03 -4.78 -15.73
CA LYS A 202 5.49 -4.85 -15.75
C LYS A 202 6.03 -6.26 -16.00
N ASP A 203 5.53 -7.25 -15.26
CA ASP A 203 6.12 -8.59 -15.22
C ASP A 203 5.39 -9.59 -16.14
N TYR A 204 4.11 -9.32 -16.46
CA TYR A 204 3.26 -10.20 -17.26
C TYR A 204 2.74 -9.55 -18.55
N ASN A 205 3.24 -8.36 -18.91
CA ASN A 205 2.89 -7.62 -20.13
C ASN A 205 1.38 -7.42 -20.32
N LEU A 206 0.63 -7.21 -19.23
CA LEU A 206 -0.80 -6.94 -19.31
C LEU A 206 -1.04 -5.57 -19.98
N GLU A 207 -1.81 -5.55 -21.06
CA GLU A 207 -2.27 -4.31 -21.68
C GLU A 207 -3.47 -3.76 -20.91
N CYS A 208 -3.27 -2.70 -20.13
CA CYS A 208 -4.34 -1.99 -19.43
C CYS A 208 -4.74 -0.74 -20.23
N PRO A 209 -5.95 -0.70 -20.83
CA PRO A 209 -6.40 0.47 -21.56
C PRO A 209 -6.56 1.66 -20.60
N ASN A 210 -6.08 2.83 -21.01
CA ASN A 210 -6.19 4.09 -20.28
C ASN A 210 -5.67 4.06 -18.83
N ILE A 211 -4.56 3.37 -18.59
CA ILE A 211 -3.93 3.33 -17.26
C ILE A 211 -3.59 4.73 -16.73
N TYR A 212 -3.20 5.65 -17.62
CA TYR A 212 -2.87 7.03 -17.27
C TYR A 212 -4.09 7.87 -16.89
N GLY A 213 -5.23 7.70 -17.57
CA GLY A 213 -6.48 8.34 -17.14
C GLY A 213 -6.95 7.80 -15.80
N LYS A 214 -6.82 6.49 -15.55
CA LYS A 214 -7.07 5.93 -14.22
C LYS A 214 -6.13 6.54 -13.17
N LEU A 215 -4.81 6.55 -13.42
CA LEU A 215 -3.80 7.16 -12.55
C LEU A 215 -4.12 8.63 -12.24
N TYR A 216 -4.50 9.40 -13.26
CA TYR A 216 -4.86 10.82 -13.13
C TYR A 216 -6.02 11.03 -12.17
N ASN A 217 -7.01 10.14 -12.18
CA ASN A 217 -8.19 10.20 -11.31
C ASN A 217 -7.92 9.78 -9.85
N PHE A 218 -6.74 9.26 -9.52
CA PHE A 218 -6.33 9.05 -8.13
C PHE A 218 -5.87 10.33 -7.43
N PHE A 219 -5.47 11.33 -8.20
CA PHE A 219 -5.07 12.63 -7.67
C PHE A 219 -6.31 13.46 -7.36
N THR A 220 -6.92 13.19 -6.21
CA THR A 220 -8.06 13.93 -5.65
C THR A 220 -7.69 14.50 -4.28
N THR A 221 -8.54 15.39 -3.76
CA THR A 221 -8.39 15.95 -2.40
C THR A 221 -8.39 14.88 -1.32
N ASP A 222 -9.10 13.77 -1.54
CA ASP A 222 -9.17 12.66 -0.60
C ASP A 222 -7.84 11.91 -0.45
N MET A 223 -6.92 12.05 -1.41
CA MET A 223 -5.66 11.30 -1.42
C MET A 223 -4.81 11.59 -0.18
N PHE A 224 -4.90 12.81 0.36
CA PHE A 224 -4.10 13.26 1.50
C PHE A 224 -4.41 12.49 2.79
N ASN A 225 -5.64 11.99 2.90
CA ASN A 225 -6.12 11.20 4.04
C ASN A 225 -5.79 9.72 3.92
N TYR A 226 -5.30 9.26 2.76
CA TYR A 226 -5.01 7.84 2.55
C TYR A 226 -3.69 7.44 3.20
N ARG A 227 -3.73 6.37 4.00
CA ARG A 227 -2.54 5.75 4.61
C ARG A 227 -1.47 5.33 3.59
N TYR A 228 -1.88 5.02 2.36
CA TYR A 228 -0.99 4.53 1.30
C TYR A 228 -0.62 5.61 0.25
N LYS A 229 -0.75 6.91 0.58
CA LYS A 229 -0.42 8.01 -0.34
C LYS A 229 1.03 7.97 -0.82
N THR A 230 1.97 7.56 0.02
CA THR A 230 3.40 7.43 -0.35
C THR A 230 3.60 6.39 -1.45
N ARG A 231 2.88 5.26 -1.37
CA ARG A 231 2.87 4.22 -2.42
C ARG A 231 2.32 4.77 -3.74
N LEU A 232 1.28 5.61 -3.70
CA LEU A 232 0.70 6.22 -4.89
C LEU A 232 1.70 7.17 -5.59
N PHE A 233 2.39 8.04 -4.86
CA PHE A 233 3.44 8.90 -5.43
C PHE A 233 4.59 8.09 -6.02
N TYR A 234 5.03 7.03 -5.34
CA TYR A 234 6.06 6.13 -5.85
C TYR A 234 5.65 5.47 -7.18
N LEU A 235 4.42 4.92 -7.24
CA LEU A 235 3.90 4.33 -8.47
C LEU A 235 3.75 5.36 -9.59
N ALA A 236 3.24 6.56 -9.25
CA ALA A 236 3.09 7.65 -10.22
C ALA A 236 4.44 8.07 -10.81
N ASP A 237 5.51 8.13 -9.99
CA ASP A 237 6.85 8.44 -10.48
C ASP A 237 7.30 7.39 -11.50
N ILE A 238 7.11 6.10 -11.21
CA ILE A 238 7.48 5.04 -12.15
C ILE A 238 6.67 5.14 -13.46
N PHE A 239 5.35 5.33 -13.38
CA PHE A 239 4.51 5.44 -14.57
C PHE A 239 4.87 6.65 -15.45
N LEU A 240 5.20 7.78 -14.83
CA LEU A 240 5.53 9.04 -15.49
C LEU A 240 7.02 9.17 -15.87
N ARG A 241 7.84 8.15 -15.60
CA ARG A 241 9.20 8.00 -16.17
C ARG A 241 9.20 7.44 -17.59
N SER A 242 8.05 6.99 -18.10
CA SER A 242 7.95 6.44 -19.46
C SER A 242 8.31 7.49 -20.51
N THR A 243 9.15 7.12 -21.49
CA THR A 243 9.66 8.03 -22.54
C THR A 243 8.62 8.37 -23.61
N HIS A 244 7.54 7.58 -23.73
CA HIS A 244 6.55 7.71 -24.80
C HIS A 244 5.30 8.51 -24.37
N LEU A 245 5.41 9.34 -23.34
CA LEU A 245 4.28 10.10 -22.82
C LEU A 245 4.04 11.37 -23.65
N PRO A 246 2.79 11.64 -24.08
CA PRO A 246 2.47 12.89 -24.74
C PRO A 246 2.55 14.05 -23.75
N GLU A 247 3.07 15.19 -24.19
CA GLU A 247 3.29 16.35 -23.33
C GLU A 247 1.99 16.88 -22.70
N LEU A 248 0.87 16.81 -23.42
CA LEU A 248 -0.45 17.19 -22.89
C LEU A 248 -0.84 16.39 -21.65
N LEU A 249 -0.52 15.08 -21.63
CA LEU A 249 -0.79 14.21 -20.49
C LEU A 249 0.02 14.67 -19.28
N VAL A 250 1.32 14.88 -19.46
CA VAL A 250 2.22 15.30 -18.38
C VAL A 250 1.84 16.69 -17.87
N ALA A 251 1.47 17.61 -18.77
CA ALA A 251 0.95 18.93 -18.40
C ALA A 251 -0.30 18.82 -17.49
N ALA A 252 -1.22 17.90 -17.80
CA ALA A 252 -2.41 17.65 -16.98
C ALA A 252 -2.04 17.18 -15.57
N PHE A 253 -1.10 16.23 -15.45
CA PHE A 253 -0.60 15.79 -14.14
C PHE A 253 0.05 16.92 -13.35
N ILE A 254 0.92 17.72 -13.99
CA ILE A 254 1.57 18.87 -13.35
C ILE A 254 0.51 19.84 -12.82
N LYS A 255 -0.45 20.24 -13.66
CA LYS A 255 -1.45 21.23 -13.30
C LYS A 255 -2.42 20.72 -12.23
N ARG A 256 -2.83 19.44 -12.28
CA ARG A 256 -3.64 18.81 -11.23
C ARG A 256 -2.90 18.78 -9.89
N MET A 257 -1.64 18.37 -9.86
CA MET A 257 -0.83 18.39 -8.63
C MET A 257 -0.61 19.81 -8.11
N ALA A 258 -0.37 20.79 -8.99
CA ALA A 258 -0.25 22.19 -8.60
C ALA A 258 -1.54 22.70 -7.93
N ARG A 259 -2.72 22.38 -8.48
CA ARG A 259 -4.00 22.77 -7.87
C ARG A 259 -4.25 22.06 -6.53
N LEU A 260 -3.95 20.77 -6.45
CA LEU A 260 -4.04 20.01 -5.19
C LEU A 260 -3.11 20.54 -4.11
N SER A 261 -1.93 21.06 -4.49
CA SER A 261 -0.96 21.62 -3.53
C SER A 261 -1.47 22.83 -2.74
N LEU A 262 -2.54 23.50 -3.19
CA LEU A 262 -3.17 24.59 -2.44
C LEU A 262 -3.93 24.12 -1.19
N ILE A 263 -4.44 22.89 -1.21
CA ILE A 263 -5.23 22.29 -0.11
C ILE A 263 -4.37 21.28 0.66
N ALA A 264 -3.23 20.87 0.09
CA ALA A 264 -2.38 19.83 0.63
C ALA A 264 -1.73 20.22 1.96
N PRO A 265 -1.45 19.23 2.83
CA PRO A 265 -0.59 19.44 3.98
C PRO A 265 0.86 19.74 3.54
N PRO A 266 1.63 20.58 4.28
CA PRO A 266 3.03 20.88 4.05
C PRO A 266 3.96 19.74 3.59
N THR A 267 3.83 18.54 4.18
CA THR A 267 4.63 17.37 3.79
C THR A 267 4.38 16.98 2.34
N ASP A 268 3.10 16.98 1.95
CA ASP A 268 2.65 16.56 0.63
C ASP A 268 2.89 17.67 -0.40
N ILE A 269 2.84 18.96 0.00
CA ILE A 269 3.26 20.07 -0.85
C ILE A 269 4.72 19.88 -1.27
N LYS A 270 5.63 19.56 -0.34
CA LYS A 270 7.05 19.30 -0.67
C LYS A 270 7.19 18.18 -1.70
N ILE A 271 6.48 17.07 -1.50
CA ILE A 271 6.49 15.92 -2.42
C ILE A 271 5.97 16.34 -3.80
N MET A 272 4.81 17.00 -3.87
CA MET A 272 4.20 17.45 -5.13
C MET A 272 5.09 18.46 -5.87
N VAL A 273 5.70 19.41 -5.16
CA VAL A 273 6.62 20.41 -5.73
C VAL A 273 7.86 19.74 -6.32
N ALA A 274 8.50 18.82 -5.60
CA ALA A 274 9.63 18.05 -6.12
C ALA A 274 9.22 17.20 -7.33
N PHE A 275 8.05 16.56 -7.27
CA PHE A 275 7.50 15.77 -8.36
C PHE A 275 7.24 16.62 -9.62
N ILE A 276 6.59 17.78 -9.47
CA ILE A 276 6.33 18.72 -10.56
C ILE A 276 7.64 19.16 -11.20
N GLY A 277 8.64 19.57 -10.41
CA GLY A 277 9.88 20.02 -11.00
C GLY A 277 10.68 18.87 -11.65
N ASN A 278 10.60 17.62 -11.14
CA ASN A 278 11.14 16.45 -11.85
C ASN A 278 10.46 16.25 -13.22
N LEU A 279 9.14 16.41 -13.31
CA LEU A 279 8.43 16.36 -14.60
C LEU A 279 8.88 17.49 -15.54
N LEU A 280 9.12 18.70 -15.03
CA LEU A 280 9.62 19.83 -15.82
C LEU A 280 11.08 19.67 -16.26
N ILE A 281 11.89 18.92 -15.51
CA ILE A 281 13.24 18.52 -15.90
C ILE A 281 13.18 17.49 -17.04
N ARG A 282 12.32 16.47 -16.91
CA ARG A 282 12.11 15.41 -17.92
C ARG A 282 11.49 15.93 -19.23
N HIS A 283 10.59 16.91 -19.14
CA HIS A 283 9.87 17.48 -20.28
C HIS A 283 10.11 19.00 -20.39
N PRO A 284 11.26 19.44 -20.95
CA PRO A 284 11.60 20.85 -21.07
C PRO A 284 10.55 21.76 -21.76
N PRO A 285 9.78 21.31 -22.76
CA PRO A 285 8.73 22.12 -23.37
C PRO A 285 7.65 22.58 -22.39
N LEU A 286 7.40 21.81 -21.32
CA LEU A 286 6.42 22.16 -20.29
C LEU A 286 6.86 23.30 -19.38
N LYS A 287 8.11 23.78 -19.49
CA LYS A 287 8.56 24.98 -18.78
C LYS A 287 7.78 26.23 -19.18
N VAL A 288 7.10 26.21 -20.34
CA VAL A 288 6.14 27.24 -20.74
C VAL A 288 5.08 27.46 -19.66
N LEU A 289 4.66 26.43 -18.90
CA LEU A 289 3.69 26.56 -17.82
C LEU A 289 4.15 27.47 -16.67
N ILE A 290 5.46 27.69 -16.49
CA ILE A 290 6.01 28.60 -15.47
C ILE A 290 5.98 30.05 -15.95
N GLN A 291 6.24 30.28 -17.25
CA GLN A 291 6.38 31.59 -17.87
C GLN A 291 5.54 31.60 -19.15
N ASN A 292 4.23 31.73 -18.99
CA ASN A 292 3.32 31.87 -20.11
C ASN A 292 2.72 33.29 -20.12
N ASP A 293 3.35 34.18 -20.87
CA ASP A 293 2.90 35.57 -21.03
C ASP A 293 1.64 35.69 -21.89
N SER A 294 1.21 34.59 -22.55
CA SER A 294 0.06 34.58 -23.45
C SER A 294 -1.28 34.34 -22.76
N VAL A 295 -1.30 33.93 -21.48
CA VAL A 295 -2.55 33.66 -20.76
C VAL A 295 -3.10 34.95 -20.16
N VAL A 296 -3.71 35.76 -21.01
CA VAL A 296 -4.44 36.98 -20.62
C VAL A 296 -5.93 36.63 -20.56
N GLY A 297 -6.49 36.48 -19.36
CA GLY A 297 -7.92 36.19 -19.16
C GLY A 297 -8.19 35.06 -18.17
N SER A 298 -9.19 34.21 -18.49
CA SER A 298 -9.60 33.07 -17.66
C SER A 298 -8.74 31.83 -17.95
N ASP A 299 -8.36 31.09 -16.89
CA ASP A 299 -7.57 29.85 -16.99
C ASP A 299 -8.35 28.77 -17.77
N PRO A 300 -7.86 28.27 -18.93
CA PRO A 300 -8.59 27.28 -19.73
C PRO A 300 -8.59 25.87 -19.14
N TYR A 301 -7.86 25.63 -18.04
CA TYR A 301 -7.73 24.32 -17.42
C TYR A 301 -9.02 23.86 -16.71
N ILE A 302 -9.45 22.63 -17.03
CA ILE A 302 -10.65 22.00 -16.45
C ILE A 302 -10.23 20.99 -15.39
N PHE A 303 -10.47 21.32 -14.11
CA PHE A 303 -10.05 20.47 -13.00
C PHE A 303 -10.85 19.16 -12.88
N ASP A 304 -12.16 19.21 -13.11
CA ASP A 304 -13.08 18.07 -12.96
C ASP A 304 -13.02 17.07 -14.13
N GLU A 305 -12.27 17.39 -15.18
CA GLU A 305 -12.11 16.51 -16.34
C GLU A 305 -11.39 15.21 -15.94
N LYS A 306 -11.93 14.06 -16.36
CA LYS A 306 -11.37 12.74 -16.01
C LYS A 306 -10.32 12.26 -17.01
N ASP A 307 -10.41 12.76 -18.24
CA ASP A 307 -9.43 12.48 -19.28
C ASP A 307 -8.32 13.54 -19.28
N PRO A 308 -7.08 13.20 -18.87
CA PRO A 308 -5.99 14.16 -18.79
C PRO A 308 -5.72 14.87 -20.12
N LEU A 309 -5.95 14.20 -21.26
CA LEU A 309 -5.72 14.79 -22.59
C LEU A 309 -6.72 15.91 -22.94
N LYS A 310 -7.88 15.95 -22.29
CA LYS A 310 -8.95 16.95 -22.53
C LYS A 310 -8.96 18.09 -21.50
N SER A 311 -8.06 18.05 -20.52
CA SER A 311 -8.01 19.02 -19.43
C SER A 311 -7.55 20.43 -19.85
N ASN A 312 -7.02 20.60 -21.07
CA ASN A 312 -6.43 21.85 -21.58
C ASN A 312 -5.30 22.43 -20.71
N ALA A 313 -4.62 21.59 -19.93
CA ALA A 313 -3.57 22.03 -19.02
C ALA A 313 -2.36 22.69 -19.69
N LEU A 314 -2.04 22.33 -20.93
CA LEU A 314 -0.90 22.89 -21.67
C LEU A 314 -1.05 24.39 -21.96
N ASN A 315 -2.30 24.85 -22.14
CA ASN A 315 -2.63 26.24 -22.42
C ASN A 315 -2.78 27.08 -21.13
N SER A 316 -2.55 26.48 -19.96
CA SER A 316 -2.64 27.12 -18.65
C SER A 316 -1.26 27.59 -18.15
N SER A 317 -1.23 28.15 -16.93
CA SER A 317 -0.02 28.54 -16.19
C SER A 317 -0.07 28.03 -14.75
N LEU A 318 1.08 27.94 -14.08
CA LEU A 318 1.18 27.43 -12.70
C LEU A 318 1.04 28.53 -11.63
N TRP A 319 -0.06 29.27 -11.64
CA TRP A 319 -0.33 30.31 -10.62
C TRP A 319 -0.40 29.74 -9.21
N GLU A 320 -0.82 28.48 -9.06
CA GLU A 320 -0.93 27.83 -7.76
C GLU A 320 0.43 27.73 -7.06
N LEU A 321 1.50 27.45 -7.81
CA LEU A 321 2.86 27.48 -7.29
C LEU A 321 3.34 28.91 -7.00
N VAL A 322 2.87 29.91 -7.74
CA VAL A 322 3.20 31.32 -7.45
C VAL A 322 2.64 31.72 -6.08
N SER A 323 1.39 31.34 -5.78
CA SER A 323 0.76 31.59 -4.47
C SER A 323 1.54 30.93 -3.33
N LEU A 324 2.04 29.70 -3.55
CA LEU A 324 2.83 28.98 -2.54
C LEU A 324 4.24 29.54 -2.30
N LYS A 325 4.71 30.51 -3.09
CA LYS A 325 5.99 31.21 -2.80
C LYS A 325 5.99 31.90 -1.45
N GLN A 326 4.83 32.35 -0.98
CA GLN A 326 4.66 33.02 0.32
C GLN A 326 4.03 32.09 1.37
N HIS A 327 4.28 30.78 1.27
CA HIS A 327 3.80 29.82 2.26
C HIS A 327 4.38 30.09 3.65
N ILE A 328 3.57 29.87 4.70
CA ILE A 328 3.92 30.16 6.10
C ILE A 328 5.18 29.42 6.57
N LEU A 329 5.41 28.22 6.04
CA LEU A 329 6.61 27.43 6.33
C LEU A 329 7.75 27.77 5.36
N PRO A 330 8.90 28.26 5.85
CA PRO A 330 10.02 28.67 4.99
C PRO A 330 10.59 27.54 4.13
N LYS A 331 10.61 26.29 4.62
CA LYS A 331 11.08 25.11 3.87
C LYS A 331 10.24 24.89 2.59
N VAL A 332 8.92 25.03 2.69
CA VAL A 332 8.00 24.92 1.55
C VAL A 332 8.21 26.07 0.56
N SER A 333 8.22 27.32 1.07
CA SER A 333 8.49 28.52 0.26
C SER A 333 9.80 28.42 -0.52
N LYS A 334 10.90 27.97 0.13
CA LYS A 334 12.20 27.77 -0.52
C LYS A 334 12.12 26.73 -1.64
N SER A 335 11.43 25.61 -1.41
CA SER A 335 11.28 24.52 -2.39
C SER A 335 10.52 25.01 -3.63
N VAL A 336 9.42 25.72 -3.42
CA VAL A 336 8.61 26.31 -4.50
C VAL A 336 9.41 27.37 -5.28
N ASN A 337 10.09 28.28 -4.57
CA ASN A 337 10.92 29.32 -5.19
C ASN A 337 12.04 28.73 -6.05
N PHE A 338 12.51 27.52 -5.75
CA PHE A 338 13.52 26.86 -6.53
C PHE A 338 13.02 26.42 -7.92
N ILE A 339 11.74 26.07 -8.07
CA ILE A 339 11.14 25.74 -9.39
C ILE A 339 11.21 26.94 -10.35
N PHE A 340 11.04 28.16 -9.83
CA PHE A 340 11.08 29.39 -10.64
C PHE A 340 12.50 29.88 -10.94
N LYS A 341 13.54 29.24 -10.36
CA LYS A 341 14.94 29.49 -10.71
C LYS A 341 15.35 28.57 -11.86
N LYS A 342 16.62 28.65 -12.28
CA LYS A 342 17.18 27.69 -13.23
C LYS A 342 17.16 26.29 -12.60
N LEU A 343 16.29 25.43 -13.13
CA LEU A 343 16.18 24.04 -12.70
C LEU A 343 17.51 23.28 -12.96
N PRO A 344 17.89 22.36 -12.06
CA PRO A 344 19.08 21.53 -12.20
C PRO A 344 18.94 20.56 -13.36
N GLN A 345 20.06 19.98 -13.78
CA GLN A 345 20.07 18.89 -14.76
C GLN A 345 19.72 17.53 -14.13
N VAL A 346 19.84 17.40 -12.81
CA VAL A 346 19.62 16.15 -12.07
C VAL A 346 18.28 16.24 -11.32
N GLU A 347 17.53 15.14 -11.36
CA GLU A 347 16.26 14.99 -10.64
C GLU A 347 16.47 14.93 -9.12
N TRP A 348 15.48 15.38 -8.37
CA TRP A 348 15.46 15.17 -6.92
C TRP A 348 15.02 13.75 -6.58
N ASP A 349 15.60 13.19 -5.53
CA ASP A 349 15.14 11.93 -4.98
C ASP A 349 13.83 12.13 -4.20
N VAL A 350 12.73 11.70 -4.81
CA VAL A 350 11.40 11.74 -4.20
C VAL A 350 11.31 10.73 -3.03
N SER A 351 12.13 9.68 -3.03
CA SER A 351 12.07 8.59 -2.04
C SER A 351 12.37 9.07 -0.63
N GLU A 352 13.32 10.00 -0.48
CA GLU A 352 13.66 10.62 0.81
C GLU A 352 12.46 11.44 1.34
N LEU A 353 11.83 12.23 0.46
CA LEU A 353 10.68 13.07 0.81
C LEU A 353 9.43 12.25 1.18
N LEU A 354 9.27 11.04 0.64
CA LEU A 354 8.13 10.18 0.95
C LEU A 354 8.16 9.63 2.38
N ASN A 355 9.32 9.63 3.04
CA ASN A 355 9.46 9.18 4.43
C ASN A 355 9.21 10.28 5.46
N ASP A 356 9.05 11.54 5.02
CA ASP A 356 8.79 12.67 5.90
C ASP A 356 7.39 12.62 6.50
N SER A 357 7.32 12.64 7.83
CA SER A 357 6.08 12.86 8.58
C SER A 357 6.06 14.27 9.18
N TYR A 358 4.89 14.70 9.61
CA TYR A 358 4.76 15.94 10.38
C TYR A 358 5.57 15.90 11.69
N GLU A 359 5.63 14.73 12.33
CA GLU A 359 6.42 14.51 13.55
C GLU A 359 7.91 14.76 13.27
N ASN A 360 8.45 14.16 12.20
CA ASN A 360 9.83 14.39 11.78
C ASN A 360 10.09 15.88 11.50
N MET A 361 9.16 16.55 10.81
CA MET A 361 9.30 17.97 10.50
C MET A 361 9.37 18.81 11.77
N ILE A 362 8.53 18.54 12.76
CA ILE A 362 8.52 19.23 14.05
C ILE A 362 9.81 18.94 14.83
N ASP A 363 10.23 17.67 14.86
CA ASP A 363 11.46 17.25 15.54
C ASP A 363 12.71 17.89 14.93
N GLU A 364 12.73 18.08 13.61
CA GLU A 364 13.77 18.84 12.94
C GLU A 364 13.79 20.30 13.38
N GLU A 365 12.63 20.97 13.43
CA GLU A 365 12.55 22.37 13.86
C GLU A 365 13.00 22.52 15.33
N PHE A 366 12.65 21.57 16.22
CA PHE A 366 13.12 21.59 17.61
C PHE A 366 14.64 21.45 17.74
N LYS A 367 15.30 20.79 16.79
CA LYS A 367 16.76 20.66 16.75
C LYS A 367 17.45 21.87 16.16
N THR A 368 16.72 22.74 15.43
CA THR A 368 17.33 23.93 14.85
C THR A 368 17.66 24.95 15.94
N GLU A 369 18.94 25.30 16.06
CA GLU A 369 19.37 26.37 16.96
C GLU A 369 18.93 27.73 16.40
N PHE A 370 17.98 28.38 17.08
CA PHE A 370 17.54 29.72 16.71
C PHE A 370 18.60 30.76 17.09
N GLN A 371 19.36 31.27 16.11
CA GLN A 371 20.32 32.37 16.32
C GLN A 371 19.67 33.77 16.44
N LYS A 372 18.36 33.91 16.16
CA LYS A 372 17.66 35.20 16.20
C LYS A 372 16.40 35.11 17.04
N VAL A 373 16.44 35.76 18.20
CA VAL A 373 15.23 36.06 18.99
C VAL A 373 14.48 37.19 18.29
N SER A 374 13.21 37.00 17.98
CA SER A 374 12.35 38.05 17.40
C SER A 374 12.19 39.19 18.40
N LEU A 375 12.73 40.36 18.08
CA LEU A 375 12.69 41.57 18.93
C LEU A 375 11.47 42.47 18.68
N THR A 376 10.61 42.13 17.71
CA THR A 376 9.40 42.89 17.40
C THR A 376 8.33 42.64 18.46
N TYR A 377 8.31 43.51 19.48
CA TYR A 377 7.26 43.57 20.48
C TYR A 377 6.26 44.66 20.09
N GLU A 378 5.11 44.25 19.55
CA GLU A 378 3.94 45.11 19.46
C GLU A 378 3.09 44.87 20.70
N LYS A 379 2.90 45.91 21.53
CA LYS A 379 2.10 45.80 22.75
C LYS A 379 0.63 45.63 22.36
N PRO A 380 -0.04 44.52 22.70
CA PRO A 380 -1.46 44.37 22.43
C PRO A 380 -2.25 45.38 23.27
N THR A 381 -3.17 46.10 22.62
CA THR A 381 -4.08 47.06 23.28
C THR A 381 -5.20 46.35 24.05
N SER A 382 -5.50 45.09 23.70
CA SER A 382 -6.47 44.20 24.35
C SER A 382 -6.03 42.74 24.22
N TYR A 383 -6.43 41.89 25.17
CA TYR A 383 -6.26 40.43 25.08
C TYR A 383 -7.31 39.77 24.17
N ALA A 384 -8.35 40.51 23.77
CA ALA A 384 -9.31 40.04 22.77
C ALA A 384 -8.69 40.13 21.38
N VAL A 385 -8.83 39.05 20.59
CA VAL A 385 -8.56 39.13 19.15
C VAL A 385 -9.48 40.22 18.59
N PRO A 386 -8.96 41.25 17.92
CA PRO A 386 -9.80 42.28 17.34
C PRO A 386 -10.72 41.62 16.29
N LEU A 387 -12.03 41.63 16.56
CA LEU A 387 -13.10 41.23 15.62
C LEU A 387 -13.12 42.06 14.32
N SER A 388 -12.22 43.06 14.21
CA SER A 388 -12.12 44.01 13.10
C SER A 388 -10.92 43.74 12.20
N ASN A 389 -10.50 42.49 12.06
CA ASN A 389 -9.73 42.12 10.89
C ASN A 389 -10.74 41.60 9.87
N HIS A 390 -10.67 42.09 8.63
CA HIS A 390 -11.40 41.60 7.45
C HIS A 390 -11.28 40.08 7.17
N PHE A 391 -10.72 39.31 8.11
CA PHE A 391 -10.71 37.86 8.15
C PHE A 391 -12.12 37.29 8.35
N ASP A 392 -12.96 37.92 9.17
CA ASP A 392 -14.35 37.44 9.38
C ASP A 392 -15.21 37.64 8.11
N ASP A 393 -14.90 38.64 7.27
CA ASP A 393 -15.53 38.86 5.97
C ASP A 393 -15.16 37.80 4.92
N LEU A 394 -14.05 37.07 5.12
CA LEU A 394 -13.50 36.08 4.17
C LEU A 394 -13.90 34.63 4.51
N TRP A 395 -14.47 34.40 5.68
CA TRP A 395 -14.89 33.07 6.17
C TRP A 395 -16.38 33.06 6.50
N THR A 396 -17.23 33.28 5.51
CA THR A 396 -18.64 32.89 5.59
C THR A 396 -18.72 31.37 5.34
N LEU A 397 -18.97 30.61 6.41
CA LEU A 397 -19.47 29.23 6.27
C LEU A 397 -20.93 29.32 5.79
N ASP A 398 -21.12 29.29 4.48
CA ASP A 398 -22.41 28.92 3.85
C ASP A 398 -22.51 27.40 3.71
#